data_AF-A0A077PIU6-F1
#
_entry.id   AF-A0A077PIU6-F1
#
_cell.length_a   1.000
_cell.length_b   1.000
_cell.length_c   1.000
_cell.angle_alpha   90.00
_cell.angle_beta   90.00
_cell.angle_gamma   90.00
#
_symmetry.space_group_name_H-M   'P 1'
#
loop_
_entity.id
_entity.type
_entity.pdbx_description
1 polymer ?
#
loop_
_entity_poly.entity_id
_entity_poly.type
_entity_poly.pdbx_seq_one_letter_code
_entity_poly.pdbx_strand_id
1 'polypeptide(L)'
;MAKDRASALSGSIYFRDRVQQRIVSNILLTKVERGGNKILAHVMTIFAIHENICGQENKLLVSGTTQDIIEYQDNVALFKERLCICTPDIITDSIVYPI
;
A
#
# COMPACT_ATOMS: atom_id res chain seq x y z
N MET A 1 14.21 15.80 31.83
CA MET A 1 14.95 15.83 30.55
C MET A 1 14.82 14.55 29.71
N ALA A 2 15.34 13.38 30.14
CA ALA A 2 15.17 12.14 29.36
C ALA A 2 13.70 11.67 29.30
N LYS A 3 12.96 11.80 30.40
CA LYS A 3 11.52 11.48 30.49
C LYS A 3 10.65 12.39 29.61
N ASP A 4 10.96 13.69 29.55
CA ASP A 4 10.25 14.65 28.69
C ASP A 4 10.51 14.38 27.20
N ARG A 5 11.75 14.02 26.85
CA ARG A 5 12.11 13.61 25.49
C ARG A 5 11.42 12.31 25.07
N ALA A 6 11.33 11.32 25.97
CA ALA A 6 10.61 10.08 25.72
C ALA A 6 9.10 10.33 25.56
N SER A 7 8.51 11.22 26.37
CA SER A 7 7.10 11.62 26.26
C SER A 7 6.81 12.39 24.96
N ALA A 8 7.73 13.24 24.50
CA ALA A 8 7.61 13.91 23.21
C ALA A 8 7.72 12.92 22.03
N LEU A 9 8.59 11.91 22.15
CA LEU A 9 8.71 10.84 21.15
C LEU A 9 7.45 9.96 21.08
N SER A 10 6.80 9.65 22.20
CA SER A 10 5.53 8.89 22.16
C SER A 10 4.39 9.61 21.45
N GLY A 11 4.42 10.95 21.34
CA GLY A 11 3.48 11.73 20.53
C GLY A 11 3.88 11.85 19.04
N SER A 12 5.07 11.37 18.69
CA SER A 12 5.58 11.39 17.33
C SER A 12 4.77 10.47 16.41
N ILE A 13 4.75 10.84 15.14
CA ILE A 13 3.91 10.28 14.09
C ILE A 13 4.11 8.76 13.92
N TYR A 14 5.30 8.27 14.28
CA TYR A 14 5.74 6.86 14.20
C TYR A 14 5.23 5.95 15.32
N PHE A 15 4.86 6.50 16.49
CA PHE A 15 4.46 5.72 17.67
C PHE A 15 2.94 5.79 17.93
N ARG A 16 2.21 6.48 17.05
CA ARG A 16 0.75 6.50 17.10
C ARG A 16 0.24 5.13 16.68
N ASP A 17 -0.65 4.57 17.49
CA ASP A 17 -1.37 3.36 17.12
C ASP A 17 -2.19 3.62 15.86
N ARG A 18 -2.07 2.72 14.88
CA ARG A 18 -2.57 2.90 13.52
C ARG A 18 -3.13 1.58 13.02
N VAL A 19 -4.36 1.62 12.53
CA VAL A 19 -4.99 0.48 11.87
C VAL A 19 -5.32 0.87 10.45
N GLN A 20 -4.79 0.10 9.49
CA GLN A 20 -5.05 0.33 8.06
C GLN A 20 -5.98 -0.74 7.49
N GLN A 21 -6.96 -0.27 6.73
CA GLN A 21 -7.82 -1.12 5.90
C GLN A 21 -7.50 -0.85 4.43
N ARG A 22 -7.13 -1.92 3.72
CA ARG A 22 -6.80 -1.85 2.29
C ARG A 22 -7.95 -2.40 1.47
N ILE A 23 -8.38 -1.63 0.48
CA ILE A 23 -9.42 -1.99 -0.47
C ILE A 23 -8.77 -2.00 -1.85
N VAL A 24 -8.86 -3.13 -2.55
CA VAL A 24 -8.36 -3.29 -3.92
C VAL A 24 -9.52 -3.75 -4.79
N SER A 25 -9.69 -3.11 -5.94
CA SER A 25 -10.76 -3.37 -6.89
C SER A 25 -10.27 -3.23 -8.33
N ASN A 26 -11.16 -3.52 -9.28
CA ASN A 26 -10.96 -3.30 -10.71
C ASN A 26 -9.66 -3.95 -11.22
N ILE A 27 -9.44 -5.20 -10.79
CA ILE A 27 -8.28 -5.99 -11.19
C ILE A 27 -8.40 -6.29 -12.69
N LEU A 28 -7.55 -5.66 -13.48
CA LEU A 28 -7.52 -5.76 -14.93
C LEU A 28 -6.20 -6.37 -15.38
N LEU A 29 -6.27 -7.50 -16.07
CA LEU A 29 -5.13 -8.10 -16.74
C LEU A 29 -4.91 -7.38 -18.09
N THR A 30 -3.81 -6.66 -18.22
CA THR A 30 -3.51 -5.83 -19.41
C THR A 30 -2.64 -6.54 -20.43
N LYS A 31 -1.75 -7.43 -19.97
CA LYS A 31 -0.84 -8.19 -20.82
C LYS A 31 -0.44 -9.50 -20.14
N VAL A 32 -0.27 -10.55 -20.92
CA VAL A 32 0.31 -11.83 -20.48
C VAL A 32 1.42 -12.22 -21.42
N GLU A 33 2.61 -12.44 -20.89
CA GLU A 33 3.76 -12.98 -21.63
C GLU A 33 4.10 -14.37 -21.10
N ARG A 34 4.45 -15.29 -21.99
CA ARG A 34 4.88 -16.65 -21.62
C ARG A 34 6.28 -16.90 -22.14
N GLY A 35 7.17 -17.33 -21.26
CA GLY A 35 8.55 -17.71 -21.59
C GLY A 35 8.95 -18.97 -20.84
N GLY A 36 8.98 -20.11 -21.55
CA GLY A 36 9.22 -21.41 -20.93
C GLY A 36 8.20 -21.71 -19.83
N ASN A 37 8.66 -22.01 -18.62
CA ASN A 37 7.81 -22.27 -17.45
C ASN A 37 7.40 -21.01 -16.68
N LYS A 38 7.73 -19.81 -17.18
CA LYS A 38 7.38 -18.53 -16.55
C LYS A 38 6.24 -17.85 -17.29
N ILE A 39 5.32 -17.27 -16.53
CA ILE A 39 4.27 -16.38 -17.03
C ILE A 39 4.47 -15.01 -16.37
N LEU A 40 4.51 -13.93 -17.16
CA LEU A 40 4.46 -12.56 -16.66
C LEU A 40 3.07 -11.99 -16.92
N ALA A 41 2.36 -11.64 -15.85
CA ALA A 41 1.05 -11.02 -15.90
C ALA A 41 1.17 -9.54 -15.52
N HIS A 42 0.83 -8.66 -16.46
CA HIS A 42 0.74 -7.23 -16.20
C HIS A 42 -0.68 -6.92 -15.71
N VAL A 43 -0.79 -6.41 -14.49
CA VAL A 43 -2.07 -6.19 -13.83
C VAL A 43 -2.19 -4.72 -13.46
N MET A 44 -3.34 -4.14 -13.76
CA MET A 44 -3.73 -2.84 -13.22
C MET A 44 -4.80 -3.05 -12.16
N THR A 45 -4.72 -2.31 -11.06
CA THR A 45 -5.77 -2.30 -10.04
C THR A 45 -6.07 -0.88 -9.60
N ILE A 46 -7.24 -0.68 -9.00
CA ILE A 46 -7.56 0.53 -8.23
C ILE A 46 -7.47 0.16 -6.76
N PHE A 47 -6.87 1.03 -5.94
CA PHE A 47 -6.80 0.83 -4.50
C PHE A 47 -7.25 2.07 -3.72
N ALA A 48 -7.71 1.82 -2.50
CA ALA A 48 -7.91 2.82 -1.46
C ALA A 48 -7.43 2.25 -0.13
N ILE A 49 -6.73 3.06 0.65
CA ILE A 49 -6.30 2.74 2.01
C ILE A 49 -6.99 3.70 2.94
N HIS A 50 -7.73 3.15 3.90
CA HIS A 50 -8.28 3.91 5.00
C HIS A 50 -7.44 3.69 6.25
N GLU A 51 -7.26 4.72 7.06
CA GLU A 51 -6.49 4.67 8.28
C GLU A 51 -7.28 5.23 9.47
N ASN A 52 -7.21 4.48 10.57
CA ASN A 52 -7.60 4.91 11.90
C ASN A 52 -6.33 5.18 12.71
N ILE A 53 -6.23 6.38 13.30
CA ILE A 53 -5.11 6.76 14.17
C ILE A 53 -5.65 6.95 15.59
N CYS A 54 -5.06 6.26 16.57
CA CYS A 54 -5.41 6.37 17.99
C CYS A 54 -6.91 6.20 18.30
N GLY A 55 -7.59 5.29 17.58
CA GLY A 55 -9.01 5.00 17.80
C GLY A 55 -9.97 6.06 17.25
N GLN A 56 -9.48 7.03 16.46
CA GLN A 56 -10.32 8.04 15.80
C GLN A 56 -11.18 7.43 14.68
N GLU A 57 -12.03 8.24 14.05
CA GLU A 57 -12.78 7.80 12.88
C GLU A 57 -11.83 7.37 11.75
N ASN A 58 -12.20 6.30 11.04
CA ASN A 58 -11.44 5.80 9.91
C ASN A 58 -11.58 6.75 8.71
N LYS A 59 -10.46 7.27 8.21
CA LYS A 59 -10.44 8.26 7.12
C LYS A 59 -9.68 7.71 5.93
N LEU A 60 -10.03 8.18 4.74
CA LEU A 60 -9.26 7.86 3.53
C LEU A 60 -7.83 8.42 3.69
N LEU A 61 -6.83 7.55 3.67
CA LEU A 61 -5.41 7.88 3.77
C LEU A 61 -4.81 8.18 2.40
N VAL A 62 -5.06 7.31 1.42
CA VAL A 62 -4.58 7.43 0.04
C VAL A 62 -5.43 6.56 -0.87
N SER A 63 -5.61 6.99 -2.12
CA SER A 63 -6.21 6.18 -3.18
C SER A 63 -5.42 6.34 -4.47
N GLY A 64 -5.58 5.39 -5.39
CA GLY A 64 -4.85 5.43 -6.64
C GLY A 64 -4.98 4.16 -7.44
N THR A 65 -4.00 3.93 -8.30
CA THR A 65 -3.91 2.73 -9.13
C THR A 65 -2.58 2.03 -8.95
N THR A 66 -2.56 0.71 -9.07
CA THR A 66 -1.30 -0.03 -9.23
C THR A 66 -1.09 -0.42 -10.69
N GLN A 67 0.18 -0.46 -11.09
CA GLN A 67 0.65 -1.17 -12.27
C GLN A 67 1.65 -2.21 -11.79
N ASP A 68 1.26 -3.48 -11.90
CA ASP A 68 1.98 -4.61 -11.33
C ASP A 68 2.49 -5.52 -12.45
N ILE A 69 3.68 -6.09 -12.25
CA ILE A 69 4.17 -7.25 -13.01
C ILE A 69 4.25 -8.41 -12.03
N ILE A 70 3.38 -9.40 -12.22
CA ILE A 70 3.35 -10.61 -11.41
C ILE A 70 4.03 -11.72 -12.21
N GLU A 71 5.12 -12.27 -11.65
CA GLU A 71 5.76 -13.46 -12.19
C GLU A 71 5.12 -14.70 -11.56
N TYR A 72 4.65 -15.61 -12.42
CA TYR A 72 4.15 -16.90 -12.03
C TYR A 72 5.07 -18.00 -12.55
N GLN A 73 5.64 -18.78 -11.65
CA GLN A 73 6.53 -19.88 -11.95
C GLN A 73 6.39 -20.95 -10.86
N ASP A 74 6.40 -22.24 -11.24
CA ASP A 74 6.39 -23.37 -10.30
C ASP A 74 5.24 -23.30 -9.27
N ASN A 75 4.06 -22.87 -9.74
CA ASN A 75 2.85 -22.62 -8.95
C ASN A 75 2.92 -21.50 -7.90
N VAL A 76 3.95 -20.65 -7.95
CA VAL A 76 4.13 -19.51 -7.06
C VAL A 76 3.94 -18.21 -7.86
N ALA A 77 3.17 -17.27 -7.31
CA ALA A 77 3.01 -15.92 -7.85
C ALA A 77 3.77 -14.92 -6.96
N LEU A 78 4.65 -14.12 -7.56
CA LEU A 78 5.40 -13.07 -6.86
C LEU A 78 5.29 -11.74 -7.62
N PHE A 79 5.24 -10.64 -6.88
CA PHE A 79 5.41 -9.32 -7.47
C PHE A 79 6.87 -9.16 -7.90
N LYS A 80 7.09 -9.09 -9.22
CA LYS A 80 8.38 -8.71 -9.80
C LYS A 80 8.56 -7.19 -9.76
N GLU A 81 7.48 -6.47 -10.03
CA GLU A 81 7.42 -5.02 -9.99
C GLU A 81 6.03 -4.56 -9.53
N ARG A 82 6.00 -3.46 -8.78
CA ARG A 82 4.78 -2.76 -8.39
C ARG A 82 5.04 -1.26 -8.42
N LEU A 83 4.26 -0.55 -9.23
CA LEU A 83 4.19 0.90 -9.25
C LEU A 83 2.86 1.35 -8.67
N CYS A 84 2.89 2.12 -7.57
CA CYS A 84 1.71 2.73 -6.97
C CYS A 84 1.60 4.19 -7.42
N ILE A 85 0.57 4.51 -8.20
CA ILE A 85 0.27 5.87 -8.65
C ILE A 85 -0.78 6.44 -7.71
N CYS A 86 -0.36 7.29 -6.78
CA CYS A 86 -1.21 7.86 -5.74
C CYS A 86 -1.88 9.15 -6.22
N THR A 87 -3.15 9.35 -5.85
CA THR A 87 -3.90 10.58 -6.14
C THR A 87 -3.48 11.67 -5.15
N PRO A 88 -3.07 12.87 -5.60
CA PRO A 88 -2.39 13.87 -4.76
C PRO A 88 -3.29 14.55 -3.71
N ASP A 89 -4.60 14.49 -3.85
CA ASP A 89 -5.53 15.29 -3.03
C ASP A 89 -5.69 14.78 -1.59
N ILE A 90 -5.16 13.59 -1.27
CA ILE A 90 -5.35 12.92 0.02
C ILE A 90 -4.05 12.20 0.38
N ILE A 91 -3.03 12.95 0.80
CA ILE A 91 -1.89 12.38 1.52
C ILE A 91 -1.87 13.06 2.88
N THR A 92 -2.24 12.32 3.92
CA THR A 92 -2.16 12.80 5.30
C THR A 92 -0.69 13.01 5.70
N ASP A 93 -0.46 13.59 6.88
CA ASP A 93 0.86 13.99 7.42
C ASP A 93 2.01 12.97 7.28
N SER A 94 1.72 11.67 7.05
CA SER A 94 2.74 10.62 6.90
C SER A 94 2.20 9.34 6.27
N ILE A 95 2.97 8.72 5.37
CA ILE A 95 2.81 7.32 4.95
C ILE A 95 3.82 6.48 5.74
N VAL A 96 3.34 5.68 6.70
CA VAL A 96 4.20 4.89 7.60
C VAL A 96 4.30 3.42 7.17
N TYR A 97 3.19 2.85 6.67
CA TYR A 97 3.14 1.46 6.23
C TYR A 97 3.17 1.33 4.70
N PRO A 98 3.56 0.15 4.18
CA PRO A 98 3.45 -0.12 2.75
C PRO A 98 2.03 0.10 2.25
N ILE A 99 1.96 0.82 1.12
CA ILE A 99 0.75 1.00 0.31
C ILE A 99 0.46 -0.30 -0.43
#